data_AF-A0A4Z1K6U2-F1
#
_entry.id   AF-A0A4Z1K6U2-F1
#
_cell.length_a   1.000
_cell.length_b   1.000
_cell.length_c   1.000
_cell.angle_alpha   90.00
_cell.angle_beta   90.00
_cell.angle_gamma   90.00
#
_symmetry.space_group_name_H-M   'P 1'
#
loop_
_entity.id
_entity.type
_entity.pdbx_description
1 polymer ?
#
loop_
_entity_poly.entity_id
_entity_poly.type
_entity_poly.pdbx_seq_one_letter_code
_entity_poly.pdbx_strand_id
1 'polypeptide(L)'
;MPRSPAGYEEIRPGKKGFNTYDESDKSETHMPIKRGETSRTPLRNRGWVQILIVAFLSLIFFGMGTAVGRRFPRGERKWGMLAPPGSIKETWYPNTTFSMKPTPESEAAWGSLMPVGRGFIYRPEIAPIVKSVSVFHQLHCLHGLRTSYYDLHYQLARAAGGPIDPFLEQKAAHTHIETAHQKHCFDYLRRAIMCAADTNLEYVDPVTDDTTGWGSERVCRSFEDVKGWAEKWANGTGGGIA
;
A
#
# COMPACT_ATOMS: atom_id res chain seq x y z
N MET A 1 -20.68 -6.20 27.75
CA MET A 1 -21.98 -6.63 27.19
C MET A 1 -22.51 -5.55 26.26
N PRO A 2 -22.51 -5.75 24.94
CA PRO A 2 -23.17 -4.87 23.99
C PRO A 2 -24.66 -5.26 23.82
N ARG A 3 -25.56 -4.27 23.82
CA ARG A 3 -26.99 -4.46 23.54
C ARG A 3 -27.25 -4.42 22.03
N SER A 4 -27.98 -5.43 21.56
CA SER A 4 -28.49 -5.61 20.20
C SER A 4 -29.77 -4.77 19.94
N PRO A 5 -30.04 -4.29 18.71
CA PRO A 5 -31.34 -3.75 18.32
C PRO A 5 -32.28 -4.81 17.70
N ALA A 6 -33.57 -4.54 17.85
CA ALA A 6 -34.72 -5.40 17.65
C ALA A 6 -35.03 -5.79 16.19
N GLY A 7 -35.36 -7.07 16.01
CA GLY A 7 -36.66 -7.59 15.57
C GLY A 7 -37.36 -6.95 14.36
N TYR A 8 -37.43 -7.71 13.26
CA TYR A 8 -38.57 -7.70 12.33
C TYR A 8 -38.98 -9.16 12.07
N GLU A 9 -40.28 -9.42 12.19
CA GLU A 9 -40.89 -10.75 12.15
C GLU A 9 -41.59 -10.95 10.80
N GLU A 10 -41.40 -12.15 10.24
CA GLU A 10 -41.78 -12.57 8.89
C GLU A 10 -43.26 -13.01 8.86
N ILE A 11 -44.09 -12.41 8.00
CA ILE A 11 -45.50 -12.81 7.82
C ILE A 11 -45.67 -13.51 6.46
N ARG A 12 -45.91 -14.83 6.49
CA ARG A 12 -46.37 -15.64 5.34
C ARG A 12 -47.90 -15.64 5.29
N PRO A 13 -48.55 -15.50 4.12
CA PRO A 13 -49.99 -15.70 4.03
C PRO A 13 -50.34 -17.16 3.70
N GLY A 14 -51.03 -17.80 4.64
CA GLY A 14 -51.72 -19.08 4.50
C GLY A 14 -53.18 -18.89 4.07
N LYS A 15 -53.64 -19.83 3.25
CA LYS A 15 -54.94 -19.91 2.56
C LYS A 15 -56.17 -20.10 3.46
N LYS A 16 -57.32 -19.70 2.88
CA LYS A 16 -58.72 -20.18 3.02
C LYS A 16 -59.65 -19.52 4.05
N GLY A 17 -60.78 -19.04 3.51
CA GLY A 17 -62.11 -19.27 4.09
C GLY A 17 -62.96 -18.01 4.25
N PHE A 18 -63.93 -17.79 3.36
CA PHE A 18 -65.20 -17.15 3.74
C PHE A 18 -66.35 -17.56 2.81
N ASN A 19 -67.21 -18.43 3.35
CA ASN A 19 -68.68 -18.48 3.34
C ASN A 19 -69.46 -17.78 2.21
N THR A 20 -70.12 -18.54 1.33
CA THR A 20 -71.56 -18.95 1.38
C THR A 20 -72.53 -17.77 1.32
N TYR A 21 -73.08 -17.53 0.13
CA TYR A 21 -74.41 -16.96 -0.04
C TYR A 21 -75.24 -17.91 -0.91
N ASP A 22 -76.46 -18.10 -0.44
CA ASP A 22 -77.53 -18.97 -0.91
C ASP A 22 -78.16 -18.39 -2.18
N GLU A 23 -78.39 -19.22 -3.21
CA GLU A 23 -79.17 -18.81 -4.38
C GLU A 23 -80.10 -19.96 -4.78
N SER A 24 -81.33 -19.84 -4.29
CA SER A 24 -82.48 -20.60 -4.72
C SER A 24 -82.91 -20.19 -6.13
N ASP A 25 -82.90 -21.18 -7.02
CA ASP A 25 -84.01 -21.50 -7.92
C ASP A 25 -84.29 -20.58 -9.14
N LYS A 26 -84.09 -21.22 -10.30
CA LYS A 26 -84.87 -21.16 -11.56
C LYS A 26 -84.27 -20.44 -12.78
N SER A 27 -84.14 -21.28 -13.82
CA SER A 27 -84.71 -21.10 -15.16
C SER A 27 -83.82 -20.55 -16.29
N GLU A 28 -83.45 -21.51 -17.14
CA GLU A 28 -83.50 -21.46 -18.62
C GLU A 28 -82.43 -20.71 -19.43
N THR A 29 -81.64 -21.54 -20.12
CA THR A 29 -81.02 -21.42 -21.45
C THR A 29 -81.19 -20.12 -22.24
N HIS A 30 -80.07 -19.53 -22.73
CA HIS A 30 -79.87 -19.22 -24.16
C HIS A 30 -78.43 -18.75 -24.53
N MET A 31 -77.94 -19.35 -25.63
CA MET A 31 -76.94 -18.91 -26.64
C MET A 31 -75.42 -18.88 -26.35
N PRO A 32 -74.58 -19.35 -27.31
CA PRO A 32 -73.13 -19.39 -27.16
C PRO A 32 -72.48 -18.02 -27.36
N ILE A 33 -71.60 -17.66 -26.43
CA ILE A 33 -70.76 -16.46 -26.49
C ILE A 33 -69.76 -16.61 -27.65
N LYS A 34 -69.86 -15.75 -28.67
CA LYS A 34 -68.80 -15.60 -29.68
C LYS A 34 -67.53 -15.09 -29.00
N ARG A 35 -66.52 -15.95 -28.86
CA ARG A 35 -65.19 -15.59 -28.38
C ARG A 35 -64.54 -14.66 -29.41
N GLY A 36 -64.44 -13.37 -29.07
CA GLY A 36 -63.67 -12.40 -29.85
C GLY A 36 -62.22 -12.86 -30.00
N GLU A 37 -61.77 -12.91 -31.24
CA GLU A 37 -60.38 -13.17 -31.62
C GLU A 37 -59.54 -11.97 -31.14
N THR A 38 -58.95 -12.11 -29.94
CA THR A 38 -57.91 -11.17 -29.52
C THR A 38 -56.65 -11.50 -30.29
N SER A 39 -56.35 -10.67 -31.29
CA SER A 39 -55.06 -10.61 -31.96
C SER A 39 -53.94 -10.52 -30.91
N ARG A 40 -53.32 -11.67 -30.60
CA ARG A 40 -52.04 -11.72 -29.90
C ARG A 40 -50.97 -11.30 -30.90
N THR A 41 -50.60 -10.02 -30.87
CA THR A 41 -49.37 -9.58 -31.51
C THR A 41 -48.19 -10.32 -30.86
N PRO A 42 -47.26 -10.91 -31.63
CA PRO A 42 -46.20 -11.74 -31.06
C PRO A 42 -45.21 -10.87 -30.29
N LEU A 43 -45.14 -11.07 -28.97
CA LEU A 43 -44.14 -10.47 -28.06
C LEU A 43 -42.67 -10.76 -28.45
N ARG A 44 -42.43 -11.61 -29.45
CA ARG A 44 -41.10 -12.08 -29.87
C ARG A 44 -40.20 -10.98 -30.45
N ASN A 45 -40.77 -9.96 -31.10
CA ASN A 45 -39.98 -8.89 -31.72
C ASN A 45 -39.63 -7.75 -30.75
N ARG A 46 -40.26 -7.67 -29.57
CA ARG A 46 -39.95 -6.66 -28.54
C ARG A 46 -38.73 -7.04 -27.69
N GLY A 47 -38.46 -8.33 -27.49
CA GLY A 47 -37.34 -8.80 -26.65
C GLY A 47 -35.96 -8.41 -27.21
N TRP A 48 -35.74 -8.60 -28.51
CA TRP A 48 -34.45 -8.27 -29.15
C TRP A 48 -34.16 -6.77 -29.15
N VAL A 49 -35.17 -5.94 -29.34
CA VAL A 49 -35.03 -4.48 -29.27
C VAL A 49 -34.64 -4.04 -27.86
N GLN A 50 -35.23 -4.63 -26.82
CA GLN A 50 -34.85 -4.36 -25.43
C GLN A 50 -33.42 -4.81 -25.13
N ILE A 51 -32.99 -5.98 -25.63
CA ILE A 51 -31.61 -6.46 -25.47
C ILE A 51 -30.62 -5.50 -26.14
N LEU A 52 -30.90 -5.03 -27.36
CA LEU A 52 -30.05 -4.08 -28.06
C LEU A 52 -29.96 -2.74 -27.33
N ILE A 53 -31.07 -2.24 -26.79
CA ILE A 53 -31.10 -1.02 -25.98
C ILE A 53 -30.25 -1.18 -24.72
N VAL A 54 -30.40 -2.28 -23.99
CA VAL A 54 -29.62 -2.53 -22.76
C VAL A 54 -28.13 -2.69 -23.08
N ALA A 55 -27.77 -3.39 -24.15
CA ALA A 55 -26.39 -3.54 -24.59
C ALA A 55 -25.76 -2.20 -24.98
N PHE A 56 -26.49 -1.37 -25.74
CA PHE A 56 -26.05 -0.04 -26.14
C PHE A 56 -25.86 0.90 -24.94
N LEU A 57 -26.84 0.93 -24.02
CA LEU A 57 -26.72 1.70 -22.78
C LEU A 57 -25.55 1.23 -21.93
N SER A 58 -25.33 -0.09 -21.82
CA SER A 58 -24.20 -0.66 -21.08
C SER A 58 -22.85 -0.24 -21.67
N LEU A 59 -22.73 -0.21 -23.00
CA LEU A 59 -21.52 0.28 -23.68
C LEU A 59 -21.31 1.79 -23.47
N ILE A 60 -22.39 2.58 -23.47
CA ILE A 60 -22.32 4.02 -23.16
C ILE A 60 -21.88 4.23 -21.71
N PHE A 61 -22.50 3.54 -20.75
CA PHE A 61 -22.12 3.68 -19.34
C PHE A 61 -20.70 3.18 -19.08
N PHE A 62 -20.25 2.13 -19.77
CA PHE A 62 -18.87 1.66 -19.71
C PHE A 62 -17.89 2.66 -20.34
N GLY A 63 -18.21 3.20 -21.52
CA GLY A 63 -17.40 4.23 -22.18
C GLY A 63 -17.34 5.53 -21.39
N MET A 64 -18.47 5.98 -20.85
CA MET A 64 -18.56 7.15 -19.98
C MET A 64 -17.83 6.90 -18.66
N GLY A 65 -18.00 5.73 -18.05
CA GLY A 65 -17.31 5.34 -16.82
C GLY A 65 -15.79 5.26 -16.98
N THR A 66 -15.30 4.74 -18.12
CA THR A 66 -13.86 4.72 -18.42
C THR A 66 -13.31 6.10 -18.76
N ALA A 67 -14.05 6.93 -19.49
CA ALA A 67 -13.65 8.31 -19.79
C ALA A 67 -13.64 9.19 -18.52
N VAL A 68 -14.67 9.09 -17.69
CA VAL A 68 -14.78 9.79 -16.40
C VAL A 68 -13.75 9.26 -15.42
N GLY A 69 -13.56 7.94 -15.32
CA GLY A 69 -12.55 7.31 -14.46
C GLY A 69 -11.12 7.69 -14.84
N ARG A 70 -10.83 7.91 -16.13
CA ARG A 70 -9.54 8.46 -16.61
C ARG A 70 -9.37 9.96 -16.30
N ARG A 71 -10.48 10.69 -16.10
CA ARG A 71 -10.48 12.11 -15.74
C ARG A 71 -10.49 12.36 -14.24
N PHE A 72 -10.85 11.37 -13.42
CA PHE A 72 -10.64 11.45 -11.99
C PHE A 72 -9.14 11.30 -11.71
N PRO A 73 -8.44 12.36 -11.26
CA PRO A 73 -7.07 12.20 -10.81
C PRO A 73 -7.05 11.16 -9.70
N ARG A 74 -6.14 10.18 -9.78
CA ARG A 74 -5.82 9.30 -8.64
C ARG A 74 -5.57 10.24 -7.46
N GLY A 75 -6.48 10.23 -6.49
CA GLY A 75 -6.78 11.37 -5.62
C GLY A 75 -5.60 12.30 -5.37
N GLU A 76 -5.76 13.58 -5.72
CA GLU A 76 -4.94 14.64 -5.17
C GLU A 76 -4.88 14.43 -3.67
N ARG A 77 -3.70 14.08 -3.16
CA ARG A 77 -3.47 14.06 -1.72
C ARG A 77 -3.77 15.48 -1.27
N LYS A 78 -4.69 15.63 -0.31
CA LYS A 78 -4.97 16.89 0.40
C LYS A 78 -3.71 17.59 0.96
N TRP A 79 -2.56 16.91 0.90
CA TRP A 79 -1.23 17.25 1.42
C TRP A 79 -0.12 17.25 0.35
N GLY A 80 -0.44 17.16 -0.96
CA GLY A 80 0.54 17.14 -2.04
C GLY A 80 1.57 15.99 -1.93
N MET A 81 2.85 16.34 -1.81
CA MET A 81 3.98 15.37 -1.77
C MET A 81 4.28 14.78 -0.39
N LEU A 82 3.58 15.23 0.65
CA LEU A 82 3.96 15.01 2.05
C LEU A 82 3.92 13.55 2.55
N ALA A 83 3.11 12.66 1.97
CA ALA A 83 3.00 11.28 2.46
C ALA A 83 3.11 10.26 1.33
N PRO A 84 3.98 9.23 1.41
CA PRO A 84 3.98 8.12 0.45
C PRO A 84 2.65 7.39 0.43
N PRO A 85 2.32 6.66 -0.65
CA PRO A 85 1.17 5.77 -0.61
C PRO A 85 1.35 4.77 0.55
N GLY A 86 0.39 4.69 1.47
CA GLY A 86 0.46 3.82 2.62
C GLY A 86 -0.82 3.86 3.45
N SER A 87 -1.09 2.79 4.20
CA SER A 87 -2.29 2.63 5.03
C SER A 87 -2.01 2.67 6.54
N ILE A 88 -0.74 2.59 6.94
CA ILE A 88 -0.32 2.53 8.34
C ILE A 88 0.15 3.93 8.79
N LYS A 89 -0.28 4.35 9.98
CA LYS A 89 0.21 5.55 10.65
C LYS A 89 0.94 5.13 11.92
N GLU A 90 2.15 5.63 12.10
CA GLU A 90 2.98 5.36 13.26
C GLU A 90 3.67 6.66 13.70
N THR A 91 3.86 6.82 15.01
CA THR A 91 4.71 7.86 15.59
C THR A 91 6.02 7.23 16.03
N TRP A 92 7.15 7.78 15.61
CA TRP A 92 8.46 7.22 15.98
C TRP A 92 8.95 7.78 17.31
N TYR A 93 9.47 6.86 18.12
CA TYR A 93 10.18 7.17 19.35
C TYR A 93 11.58 6.57 19.27
N PRO A 94 12.61 7.21 19.88
CA PRO A 94 13.96 6.70 19.86
C PRO A 94 14.04 5.27 20.39
N ASN A 95 14.68 4.37 19.65
CA ASN A 95 14.98 3.02 20.11
C ASN A 95 16.49 2.76 20.07
N THR A 96 17.09 2.72 21.24
CA THR A 96 18.53 2.55 21.40
C THR A 96 19.01 1.17 21.01
N THR A 97 18.17 0.13 21.04
CA THR A 97 18.53 -1.24 20.61
C THR A 97 19.03 -1.27 19.17
N PHE A 98 18.49 -0.43 18.29
CA PHE A 98 18.91 -0.35 16.88
C PHE A 98 20.05 0.65 16.62
N SER A 99 20.34 1.52 17.59
CA SER A 99 21.31 2.61 17.48
C SER A 99 22.68 2.26 18.07
N MET A 100 22.69 1.43 19.11
CA MET A 100 23.84 1.17 19.95
C MET A 100 24.78 0.10 19.37
N LYS A 101 25.93 -0.10 20.02
CA LYS A 101 26.92 -1.11 19.66
C LYS A 101 26.29 -2.51 19.51
N PRO A 102 26.83 -3.38 18.63
CA PRO A 102 26.39 -4.76 18.53
C PRO A 102 26.40 -5.49 19.89
N THR A 103 25.31 -6.17 20.16
CA THR A 103 25.04 -7.03 21.33
C THR A 103 24.15 -8.17 20.85
N PRO A 104 24.12 -9.34 21.52
CA PRO A 104 23.22 -10.42 21.11
C PRO A 104 21.75 -9.98 20.96
N GLU A 105 21.28 -9.12 21.87
CA GLU A 105 19.94 -8.54 21.82
C GLU A 105 19.75 -7.62 20.60
N SER A 106 20.68 -6.71 20.32
CA SER A 106 20.55 -5.81 19.16
C SER A 106 20.67 -6.56 17.84
N GLU A 107 21.53 -7.57 17.75
CA GLU A 107 21.66 -8.41 16.55
C GLU A 107 20.41 -9.26 16.33
N ALA A 108 19.79 -9.79 17.39
CA ALA A 108 18.50 -10.46 17.30
C ALA A 108 17.39 -9.49 16.84
N ALA A 109 17.38 -8.25 17.38
CA ALA A 109 16.43 -7.23 16.97
C ALA A 109 16.57 -6.85 15.49
N TRP A 110 17.80 -6.63 15.00
CA TRP A 110 18.07 -6.38 13.58
C TRP A 110 17.69 -7.58 12.71
N GLY A 111 18.01 -8.79 13.14
CA GLY A 111 17.61 -10.02 12.48
C GLY A 111 16.10 -10.18 12.35
N SER A 112 15.34 -9.76 13.37
CA SER A 112 13.87 -9.83 13.37
C SER A 112 13.19 -8.96 12.29
N LEU A 113 13.89 -7.96 11.75
CA LEU A 113 13.36 -7.09 10.69
C LEU A 113 13.37 -7.78 9.32
N MET A 114 14.21 -8.81 9.16
CA MET A 114 14.34 -9.55 7.91
C MET A 114 13.25 -10.63 7.86
N PRO A 115 12.51 -10.74 6.74
CA PRO A 115 11.53 -11.80 6.58
C PRO A 115 12.26 -13.14 6.37
N VAL A 116 11.49 -14.23 6.46
CA VAL A 116 11.95 -15.54 5.98
C VAL A 116 12.42 -15.40 4.53
N GLY A 117 13.58 -15.99 4.19
CA GLY A 117 14.19 -15.83 2.87
C GLY A 117 14.87 -14.47 2.64
N ARG A 118 15.02 -13.63 3.68
CA ARG A 118 15.78 -12.36 3.66
C ARG A 118 15.28 -11.30 2.65
N GLY A 119 14.10 -11.49 2.09
CA GLY A 119 13.52 -10.56 1.11
C GLY A 119 13.76 -10.93 -0.34
N PHE A 120 14.35 -12.08 -0.61
CA PHE A 120 14.41 -12.66 -1.94
C PHE A 120 13.05 -13.28 -2.32
N ILE A 121 12.57 -12.97 -3.51
CA ILE A 121 11.28 -13.44 -4.01
C ILE A 121 11.41 -14.07 -5.39
N TYR A 122 10.53 -15.01 -5.67
CA TYR A 122 10.27 -15.54 -7.00
C TYR A 122 8.77 -15.49 -7.25
N ARG A 123 8.36 -14.82 -8.33
CA ARG A 123 6.95 -14.71 -8.71
C ARG A 123 6.82 -14.61 -10.22
N PRO A 124 6.45 -15.70 -10.93
CA PRO A 124 6.52 -15.77 -12.40
C PRO A 124 5.91 -14.57 -13.15
N GLU A 125 4.85 -13.95 -12.62
CA GLU A 125 4.17 -12.84 -13.29
C GLU A 125 4.92 -11.50 -13.23
N ILE A 126 5.78 -11.28 -12.22
CA ILE A 126 6.46 -9.98 -11.99
C ILE A 126 7.97 -10.11 -11.73
N ALA A 127 8.44 -11.31 -11.42
CA ALA A 127 9.80 -11.70 -11.08
C ALA A 127 10.03 -13.14 -11.57
N PRO A 128 10.19 -13.36 -12.89
CA PRO A 128 10.39 -14.69 -13.49
C PRO A 128 11.78 -15.28 -13.20
N ILE A 129 12.63 -14.52 -12.52
CA ILE A 129 13.89 -14.94 -11.90
C ILE A 129 13.88 -14.45 -10.45
N VAL A 130 14.74 -15.00 -9.60
CA VAL A 130 14.86 -14.53 -8.21
C VAL A 130 15.25 -13.05 -8.20
N LYS A 131 14.54 -12.27 -7.40
CA LYS A 131 14.74 -10.84 -7.20
C LYS A 131 14.81 -10.51 -5.72
N SER A 132 15.55 -9.47 -5.36
CA SER A 132 15.53 -8.92 -4.00
C SER A 132 14.53 -7.77 -3.90
N VAL A 133 13.71 -7.73 -2.85
CA VAL A 133 12.88 -6.55 -2.58
C VAL A 133 13.74 -5.49 -1.89
N SER A 134 13.78 -4.30 -2.49
CA SER A 134 14.72 -3.21 -2.18
C SER A 134 14.81 -2.85 -0.70
N VAL A 135 13.68 -2.77 0.02
CA VAL A 135 13.65 -2.42 1.46
C VAL A 135 14.53 -3.34 2.30
N PHE A 136 14.59 -4.64 2.00
CA PHE A 136 15.36 -5.60 2.80
C PHE A 136 16.85 -5.51 2.47
N HIS A 137 17.21 -5.21 1.22
CA HIS A 137 18.58 -4.89 0.87
C HIS A 137 19.05 -3.58 1.54
N GLN A 138 18.19 -2.55 1.57
CA GLN A 138 18.48 -1.28 2.26
C GLN A 138 18.73 -1.49 3.76
N LEU A 139 17.91 -2.34 4.43
CA LEU A 139 18.11 -2.70 5.83
C LEU A 139 19.41 -3.48 6.06
N HIS A 140 19.72 -4.43 5.17
CA HIS A 140 20.98 -5.19 5.21
C HIS A 140 22.19 -4.26 5.10
N CYS A 141 22.20 -3.35 4.11
CA CYS A 141 23.28 -2.38 3.93
C CYS A 141 23.41 -1.42 5.13
N LEU A 142 22.30 -0.92 5.68
CA LEU A 142 22.33 -0.05 6.84
C LEU A 142 22.91 -0.77 8.08
N HIS A 143 22.56 -2.04 8.29
CA HIS A 143 23.16 -2.87 9.34
C HIS A 143 24.67 -3.10 9.11
N GLY A 144 25.10 -3.35 7.87
CA GLY A 144 26.51 -3.44 7.48
C GLY A 144 27.30 -2.16 7.78
N LEU A 145 26.72 -0.99 7.50
CA LEU A 145 27.32 0.31 7.86
C LEU A 145 27.41 0.49 9.38
N ARG A 146 26.35 0.15 10.12
CA ARG A 146 26.35 0.21 11.60
C ARG A 146 27.47 -0.66 12.19
N THR A 147 27.56 -1.92 11.75
CA THR A 147 28.56 -2.87 12.26
C THR A 147 29.98 -2.40 11.94
N SER A 148 30.23 -1.96 10.70
CA SER A 148 31.53 -1.42 10.27
C SER A 148 31.93 -0.16 11.05
N TYR A 149 30.97 0.74 11.33
CA TYR A 149 31.22 1.94 12.15
C TYR A 149 31.72 1.57 13.56
N TYR A 150 31.05 0.63 14.23
CA TYR A 150 31.44 0.20 15.57
C TYR A 150 32.76 -0.59 15.60
N ASP A 151 33.02 -1.40 14.56
CA ASP A 151 34.31 -2.09 14.41
C ASP A 151 35.45 -1.07 14.24
N LEU A 152 35.29 -0.11 13.33
CA LEU A 152 36.28 0.94 13.12
C LEU A 152 36.55 1.74 14.40
N HIS A 153 35.51 2.12 15.14
CA HIS A 153 35.67 2.80 16.43
C HIS A 153 36.44 1.96 17.44
N TYR A 154 36.21 0.64 17.50
CA TYR A 154 36.95 -0.27 18.35
C TYR A 154 38.43 -0.32 17.94
N GLN A 155 38.72 -0.48 16.64
CA GLN A 155 40.09 -0.54 16.14
C GLN A 155 40.85 0.77 16.33
N LEU A 156 40.20 1.92 16.12
CA LEU A 156 40.79 3.22 16.37
C LEU A 156 41.09 3.42 17.86
N ALA A 157 40.18 3.07 18.76
CA ALA A 157 40.44 3.14 20.20
C ALA A 157 41.64 2.26 20.62
N ARG A 158 41.84 1.13 19.95
CA ARG A 158 43.03 0.26 20.15
C ARG A 158 44.30 0.87 19.57
N ALA A 159 44.21 1.55 18.43
CA ALA A 159 45.33 2.15 17.71
C ALA A 159 45.74 3.52 18.24
N ALA A 160 44.86 4.25 18.93
CA ALA A 160 45.04 5.63 19.41
C ALA A 160 46.11 5.84 20.49
N GLY A 161 47.04 4.90 20.66
CA GLY A 161 48.36 5.17 21.25
C GLY A 161 49.30 5.94 20.30
N GLY A 162 48.78 6.74 19.37
CA GLY A 162 49.52 7.45 18.32
C GLY A 162 49.20 8.95 18.28
N PRO A 163 50.00 9.77 17.55
CA PRO A 163 49.89 11.22 17.55
C PRO A 163 48.61 11.72 16.85
N ILE A 164 48.08 12.85 17.34
CA ILE A 164 46.84 13.49 16.89
C ILE A 164 47.08 14.21 15.54
N ASP A 165 46.16 14.02 14.59
CA ASP A 165 46.11 14.78 13.33
C ASP A 165 45.38 16.12 13.55
N PRO A 166 46.03 17.28 13.33
CA PRO A 166 45.43 18.60 13.62
C PRO A 166 44.21 18.96 12.75
N PHE A 167 44.12 18.40 11.53
CA PHE A 167 42.99 18.65 10.64
C PHE A 167 41.76 17.86 11.09
N LEU A 168 41.95 16.59 11.46
CA LEU A 168 40.90 15.76 12.06
C LEU A 168 40.52 16.26 13.45
N GLU A 169 41.45 16.82 14.22
CA GLU A 169 41.17 17.46 15.51
C GLU A 169 40.29 18.71 15.34
N GLN A 170 40.53 19.54 14.32
CA GLN A 170 39.67 20.70 14.03
C GLN A 170 38.25 20.28 13.64
N LYS A 171 38.09 19.23 12.84
CA LYS A 171 36.77 18.63 12.56
C LYS A 171 36.16 18.04 13.83
N ALA A 172 36.92 17.24 14.59
CA ALA A 172 36.52 16.63 15.87
C ALA A 172 36.03 17.64 16.92
N ALA A 173 36.69 18.79 17.02
CA ALA A 173 36.37 19.87 17.94
C ALA A 173 35.04 20.58 17.59
N HIS A 174 34.67 20.61 16.30
CA HIS A 174 33.35 21.08 15.86
C HIS A 174 32.32 19.94 15.78
N THR A 175 32.76 18.68 15.84
CA THR A 175 31.92 17.48 15.87
C THR A 175 31.75 16.91 17.29
N HIS A 176 31.54 17.75 18.32
CA HIS A 176 30.85 17.27 19.54
C HIS A 176 29.45 16.65 19.25
N ILE A 177 29.01 16.74 18.00
CA ILE A 177 27.95 15.99 17.33
C ILE A 177 28.17 14.45 17.34
N GLU A 178 29.40 13.92 17.49
CA GLU A 178 29.80 12.67 16.80
C GLU A 178 29.57 11.29 17.44
N THR A 179 28.90 11.17 18.59
CA THR A 179 28.46 9.82 19.05
C THR A 179 26.97 9.73 19.27
N ALA A 180 26.34 10.75 19.85
CA ALA A 180 24.89 10.74 20.02
C ALA A 180 24.17 10.85 18.68
N HIS A 181 24.67 11.70 17.75
CA HIS A 181 24.04 11.90 16.44
C HIS A 181 24.20 10.67 15.53
N GLN A 182 25.39 10.07 15.47
CA GLN A 182 25.62 8.84 14.71
C GLN A 182 24.81 7.68 15.27
N LYS A 183 24.69 7.57 16.60
CA LYS A 183 23.89 6.52 17.25
C LYS A 183 22.42 6.57 16.80
N HIS A 184 21.72 7.69 17.01
CA HIS A 184 20.29 7.75 16.65
C HIS A 184 20.05 7.76 15.13
N CYS A 185 21.04 8.17 14.30
CA CYS A 185 20.93 8.13 12.83
C CYS A 185 20.64 6.72 12.30
N PHE A 186 21.28 5.67 12.85
CA PHE A 186 21.01 4.30 12.40
C PHE A 186 19.56 3.89 12.66
N ASP A 187 18.99 4.22 13.82
CA ASP A 187 17.58 3.94 14.10
C ASP A 187 16.64 4.83 13.27
N TYR A 188 16.97 6.11 13.11
CA TYR A 188 16.22 7.03 12.26
C TYR A 188 16.14 6.57 10.81
N LEU A 189 17.28 6.24 10.19
CA LEU A 189 17.34 5.75 8.82
C LEU A 189 16.62 4.42 8.67
N ARG A 190 16.77 3.51 9.63
CA ARG A 190 16.04 2.23 9.66
C ARG A 190 14.53 2.47 9.67
N ARG A 191 14.03 3.38 10.50
CA ARG A 191 12.62 3.78 10.54
C ARG A 191 12.15 4.41 9.23
N ALA A 192 12.96 5.28 8.64
CA ALA A 192 12.66 5.88 7.35
C ALA A 192 12.56 4.84 6.22
N ILE A 193 13.51 3.89 6.16
CA ILE A 193 13.49 2.75 5.22
C ILE A 193 12.23 1.92 5.42
N MET A 194 11.88 1.54 6.66
CA MET A 194 10.68 0.75 6.95
C MET A 194 9.37 1.50 6.63
N CYS A 195 9.35 2.82 6.81
CA CYS A 195 8.16 3.63 6.54
C CYS A 195 7.97 3.88 5.04
N ALA A 196 9.04 4.11 4.29
CA ALA A 196 8.99 4.20 2.85
C ALA A 196 8.73 2.84 2.19
N ALA A 197 9.22 1.76 2.81
CA ALA A 197 9.08 0.36 2.39
C ALA A 197 9.25 0.19 0.88
N ASP A 198 10.44 0.52 0.36
CA ASP A 198 10.71 0.42 -1.06
C ASP A 198 10.49 -1.01 -1.60
N THR A 199 9.46 -1.17 -2.44
CA THR A 199 9.04 -2.45 -3.03
C THR A 199 9.59 -2.67 -4.44
N ASN A 200 10.51 -1.82 -4.92
CA ASN A 200 11.22 -2.07 -6.17
C ASN A 200 11.97 -3.41 -6.12
N LEU A 201 12.13 -4.04 -7.28
CA LEU A 201 12.75 -5.36 -7.42
C LEU A 201 14.15 -5.26 -8.00
N GLU A 202 15.13 -5.78 -7.28
CA GLU A 202 16.53 -5.74 -7.66
C GLU A 202 17.00 -7.08 -8.24
N TYR A 203 17.88 -7.03 -9.25
CA TYR A 203 18.59 -8.20 -9.73
C TYR A 203 19.47 -8.80 -8.63
N VAL A 204 19.45 -10.13 -8.55
CA VAL A 204 20.38 -10.92 -7.73
C VAL A 204 21.45 -11.47 -8.65
N ASP A 205 22.71 -11.35 -8.25
CA ASP A 205 23.83 -11.96 -8.93
C ASP A 205 23.71 -13.49 -8.83
N PRO A 206 23.64 -14.22 -9.95
CA PRO A 206 23.42 -15.67 -9.93
C PRO A 206 24.65 -16.47 -9.47
N VAL A 207 25.81 -15.84 -9.32
CA VAL A 207 27.06 -16.47 -8.89
C VAL A 207 27.28 -16.24 -7.39
N THR A 208 27.02 -15.02 -6.90
CA THR A 208 27.28 -14.68 -5.49
C THR A 208 26.05 -14.75 -4.60
N ASP A 209 24.84 -14.85 -5.17
CA ASP A 209 23.56 -14.69 -4.48
C ASP A 209 23.40 -13.34 -3.75
N ASP A 210 24.20 -12.34 -4.13
CA ASP A 210 24.12 -10.98 -3.59
C ASP A 210 23.29 -10.07 -4.50
N THR A 211 22.79 -8.97 -3.94
CA THR A 211 22.23 -7.86 -4.72
C THR A 211 23.14 -6.65 -4.61
N THR A 212 23.37 -5.96 -5.72
CA THR A 212 24.14 -4.71 -5.75
C THR A 212 23.26 -3.47 -5.73
N GLY A 213 21.94 -3.65 -5.94
CA GLY A 213 20.98 -2.56 -6.14
C GLY A 213 21.07 -1.83 -7.48
N TRP A 214 22.06 -2.15 -8.32
CA TRP A 214 22.28 -1.51 -9.62
C TRP A 214 21.61 -2.27 -10.78
N GLY A 215 21.48 -1.60 -11.92
CA GLY A 215 20.97 -2.18 -13.17
C GLY A 215 19.48 -2.54 -13.19
N SER A 216 18.77 -2.33 -12.08
CA SER A 216 17.33 -2.61 -11.95
C SER A 216 16.51 -1.35 -12.18
N GLU A 217 15.44 -1.45 -12.96
CA GLU A 217 14.49 -0.35 -13.10
C GLU A 217 13.77 -0.10 -11.77
N ARG A 218 13.53 1.18 -11.45
CA ARG A 218 12.87 1.60 -10.21
C ARG A 218 11.81 2.65 -10.50
N VAL A 219 10.69 2.55 -9.79
CA VAL A 219 9.67 3.61 -9.75
C VAL A 219 9.94 4.47 -8.51
N CYS A 220 10.30 5.74 -8.75
CA CYS A 220 10.68 6.70 -7.71
C CYS A 220 9.74 7.91 -7.71
N ARG A 221 9.75 8.67 -6.60
CA ARG A 221 9.25 10.04 -6.59
C ARG A 221 10.24 10.95 -7.32
N SER A 222 9.75 11.98 -8.01
CA SER A 222 10.61 13.03 -8.55
C SER A 222 11.33 13.74 -7.40
N PHE A 223 12.64 13.57 -7.32
CA PHE A 223 13.46 14.24 -6.30
C PHE A 223 13.42 15.76 -6.49
N GLU A 224 13.48 16.23 -7.75
CA GLU A 224 13.45 17.65 -8.07
C GLU A 224 12.11 18.29 -7.71
N ASP A 225 10.99 17.60 -7.89
CA ASP A 225 9.68 18.13 -7.50
C ASP A 225 9.62 18.30 -5.98
N VAL A 226 10.08 17.28 -5.22
CA VAL A 226 10.12 17.32 -3.76
C VAL A 226 11.03 18.44 -3.27
N LYS A 227 12.21 18.57 -3.88
CA LYS A 227 13.18 19.63 -3.57
C LYS A 227 12.59 21.01 -3.85
N GLY A 228 12.06 21.25 -5.05
CA GLY A 228 11.45 22.53 -5.42
C GLY A 228 10.25 22.90 -4.55
N TRP A 229 9.46 21.92 -4.10
CA TRP A 229 8.41 22.16 -3.11
C TRP A 229 8.98 22.53 -1.74
N ALA A 230 10.03 21.85 -1.27
CA ALA A 230 10.66 22.18 0.01
C ALA A 230 11.27 23.60 -0.02
N GLU A 231 11.93 23.97 -1.12
CA GLU A 231 12.46 25.32 -1.35
C GLU A 231 11.35 26.38 -1.39
N LYS A 232 10.25 26.10 -2.10
CA LYS A 232 9.09 26.98 -2.16
C LYS A 232 8.52 27.32 -0.78
N TRP A 233 8.59 26.38 0.16
CA TRP A 233 8.07 26.53 1.52
C TRP A 233 9.17 26.65 2.58
N ALA A 234 10.41 26.95 2.19
CA ALA A 234 11.53 27.05 3.11
C ALA A 234 11.35 28.22 4.09
N ASN A 235 11.67 27.97 5.36
CA ASN A 235 11.70 28.99 6.42
C ASN A 235 13.15 29.30 6.83
N GLY A 236 13.99 29.65 5.86
CA GLY A 236 15.41 29.96 6.04
C GLY A 236 16.18 30.03 4.73
N THR A 237 17.41 30.55 4.78
CA THR A 237 18.32 30.70 3.62
C THR A 237 19.54 29.77 3.68
N GLY A 238 19.61 28.89 4.69
CA GLY A 238 20.71 27.94 4.85
C GLY A 238 20.79 26.96 3.68
N GLY A 239 22.02 26.61 3.28
CA GLY A 239 22.30 25.61 2.24
C GLY A 239 23.45 24.70 2.65
N GLY A 240 23.62 23.60 1.94
CA GLY A 240 24.65 22.58 2.21
C GLY A 240 24.20 21.50 3.19
N ILE A 241 25.09 20.51 3.39
CA ILE A 241 24.93 19.45 4.39
C ILE A 241 25.62 19.97 5.65
N ALA A 242 24.83 20.24 6.70
CA ALA A 242 25.29 20.79 7.98
C ALA A 242 26.28 19.84 8.69
#